data_AF-A0A931QYT7-F1
#
_entry.id   AF-A0A931QYT7-F1
#
_cell.length_a   1.000
_cell.length_b   1.000
_cell.length_c   1.000
_cell.angle_alpha   90.00
_cell.angle_beta   90.00
_cell.angle_gamma   90.00
#
_symmetry.space_group_name_H-M   'P 1'
#
loop_
_entity.id
_entity.type
_entity.pdbx_description
1 polymer ?
#
loop_
_entity_poly.entity_id
_entity_poly.type
_entity_poly.pdbx_seq_one_letter_code
_entity_poly.pdbx_strand_id
1 'polypeptide(L)'
;MRAARVYAEFVRVGFVNTLAYRLRYYTGIVTYFIYVSVYYFIWKAIYEHSTEIEGFDFSQILTYIAVGWIIRSFYFNNIDQEMAYAVTEGKLAMD
;
A
#
# COMPACT_ATOMS: atom_id res chain seq x y z
N MET A 1 19.21 -18.39 -13.85
CA MET A 1 18.54 -17.59 -14.92
C MET A 1 17.13 -18.08 -15.30
N ARG A 2 16.82 -19.39 -15.31
CA ARG A 2 15.45 -19.89 -15.59
C ARG A 2 14.39 -19.44 -14.56
N ALA A 3 14.71 -19.51 -13.27
CA ALA A 3 13.78 -19.14 -12.20
C ALA A 3 13.31 -17.68 -12.29
N ALA A 4 14.23 -16.73 -12.51
CA ALA A 4 13.91 -15.32 -12.69
C ALA A 4 12.94 -15.06 -13.86
N ARG A 5 13.02 -15.86 -14.93
CA ARG A 5 12.12 -15.77 -16.08
C ARG A 5 10.71 -16.25 -15.75
N VAL A 6 10.59 -17.31 -14.96
CA VAL A 6 9.31 -17.84 -14.48
C VAL A 6 8.64 -16.84 -13.53
N TYR A 7 9.39 -16.30 -12.56
CA TYR A 7 8.87 -15.27 -11.66
C TYR A 7 8.45 -13.99 -12.41
N ALA A 8 9.19 -13.59 -13.44
CA ALA A 8 8.83 -12.44 -14.27
C ALA A 8 7.51 -12.65 -15.04
N GLU A 9 7.26 -13.85 -15.56
CA GLU A 9 5.98 -14.16 -16.22
C GLU A 9 4.82 -14.22 -15.22
N PHE A 10 5.02 -14.76 -14.01
CA PHE A 10 4.02 -14.69 -12.94
C PHE A 10 3.65 -13.25 -12.56
N VAL A 11 4.66 -12.38 -12.39
CA VAL A 11 4.43 -10.94 -12.14
C VAL A 11 3.66 -10.31 -13.29
N ARG A 12 4.00 -10.63 -14.54
CA ARG A 12 3.33 -10.09 -15.73
C ARG A 12 1.86 -10.50 -15.79
N VAL A 13 1.55 -11.78 -15.60
CA VAL A 13 0.18 -12.31 -15.63
C VAL A 13 -0.65 -11.73 -14.48
N GLY A 14 -0.10 -11.69 -13.26
CA GLY A 14 -0.75 -11.06 -12.10
C GLY A 14 -1.01 -9.56 -12.29
N PHE A 15 -0.09 -8.85 -12.94
CA PHE A 15 -0.25 -7.44 -13.25
C PHE A 15 -1.37 -7.20 -14.28
N VAL A 16 -1.46 -8.03 -15.32
CA VAL A 16 -2.53 -7.95 -16.31
C VAL A 16 -3.90 -8.28 -15.70
N ASN A 17 -3.99 -9.28 -14.82
CA ASN A 17 -5.23 -9.59 -14.09
C ASN A 17 -5.66 -8.46 -13.15
N THR A 18 -4.72 -7.82 -12.46
CA THR A 18 -5.00 -6.65 -11.63
C THR A 18 -5.46 -5.45 -12.47
N LEU A 19 -4.85 -5.24 -13.65
CA LEU A 19 -5.24 -4.22 -14.62
C LEU A 19 -6.64 -4.45 -15.21
N ALA A 20 -7.11 -5.70 -15.32
CA ALA A 20 -8.46 -6.02 -15.78
C ALA A 20 -9.55 -5.48 -14.82
N TYR A 21 -9.25 -5.35 -13.52
CA TYR A 21 -10.11 -4.72 -12.50
C TYR A 21 -9.81 -3.22 -12.29
N ARG A 22 -9.52 -2.53 -13.40
CA ARG A 22 -8.96 -1.18 -13.54
C ARG A 22 -9.53 -0.11 -12.59
N LEU A 23 -10.85 -0.11 -12.37
CA LEU A 23 -11.50 0.92 -11.56
C LEU A 23 -11.14 0.81 -10.06
N ARG A 24 -11.10 -0.41 -9.51
CA ARG A 24 -10.81 -0.62 -8.08
C ARG A 24 -9.35 -0.30 -7.75
N TYR A 25 -8.44 -0.67 -8.65
CA TYR A 25 -7.01 -0.41 -8.48
C TYR A 25 -6.68 1.09 -8.53
N TYR A 26 -7.15 1.81 -9.54
CA TYR A 26 -6.91 3.26 -9.63
C TYR A 26 -7.60 4.04 -8.51
N THR A 27 -8.82 3.64 -8.12
CA THR A 27 -9.52 4.28 -7.00
C THR A 27 -8.73 4.11 -5.70
N GLY A 28 -8.14 2.93 -5.47
CA GLY A 28 -7.26 2.69 -4.31
C GLY A 28 -6.05 3.62 -4.32
N ILE A 29 -5.31 3.69 -5.43
CA ILE A 29 -4.13 4.56 -5.56
C ILE A 29 -4.49 6.03 -5.33
N VAL A 30 -5.56 6.51 -5.98
CA VAL A 30 -6.00 7.91 -5.85
C VAL A 30 -6.42 8.21 -4.42
N THR A 31 -7.16 7.29 -3.77
CA THR A 31 -7.58 7.46 -2.37
C THR A 31 -6.37 7.52 -1.43
N TYR A 32 -5.39 6.65 -1.62
CA TYR A 32 -4.14 6.66 -0.85
C TYR A 32 -3.35 7.95 -1.07
N PHE A 33 -3.23 8.40 -2.32
CA PHE A 33 -2.55 9.64 -2.65
C PHE A 33 -3.22 10.85 -1.96
N ILE A 34 -4.56 10.91 -1.98
CA ILE A 34 -5.32 11.94 -1.26
C ILE A 34 -5.03 11.86 0.24
N TYR A 35 -5.08 10.67 0.83
CA TYR A 35 -4.83 10.47 2.26
C TYR A 35 -3.46 11.01 2.69
N VAL A 36 -2.39 10.59 2.00
CA VAL A 36 -1.03 11.03 2.31
C VAL A 36 -0.88 12.54 2.12
N SER A 37 -1.44 13.09 1.04
CA SER A 37 -1.39 14.53 0.77
C SER A 37 -2.09 15.34 1.86
N VAL A 38 -3.29 14.93 2.27
CA VAL A 38 -4.05 15.60 3.33
C VAL A 38 -3.28 15.57 4.65
N TYR A 39 -2.72 14.41 5.04
CA TYR A 39 -1.89 14.31 6.25
C TYR A 39 -0.68 15.24 6.19
N TYR A 40 0.01 15.29 5.05
CA TYR A 40 1.15 16.19 4.87
C TYR A 40 0.73 17.66 5.05
N PHE A 41 -0.34 18.10 4.40
CA PHE A 41 -0.79 19.50 4.50
C PHE A 41 -1.30 19.88 5.90
N ILE A 42 -1.97 18.96 6.59
CA ILE A 42 -2.39 19.17 7.99
C ILE A 42 -1.15 19.42 8.85
N TRP A 43 -0.16 18.52 8.82
CA TRP A 43 1.04 18.69 9.64
C TRP A 43 1.88 19.88 9.23
N LYS A 44 1.93 20.21 7.93
CA LYS A 44 2.57 21.43 7.45
C LYS A 44 1.93 22.68 8.04
N ALA A 45 0.60 22.76 8.08
CA ALA A 45 -0.13 23.89 8.65
C ALA A 45 0.06 24.01 10.17
N ILE A 46 0.14 22.87 10.88
CA ILE A 46 0.42 22.86 12.32
C ILE A 46 1.84 23.41 12.57
N TYR A 47 2.85 22.93 11.83
CA TYR A 47 4.24 23.35 11.98
C TYR A 47 4.54 24.77 11.45
N GLU A 48 3.60 25.39 10.73
CA GLU A 48 3.72 26.80 10.32
C GLU A 48 3.69 27.76 11.53
N HIS A 49 3.01 27.36 12.62
CA HIS A 49 2.86 28.16 13.83
C HIS A 49 3.76 27.71 14.98
N SER A 50 4.49 26.60 14.82
CA SER A 50 5.38 26.04 15.84
C SER A 50 6.50 25.25 15.16
N THR A 51 7.75 25.67 15.35
CA THR A 51 8.91 25.01 14.73
C THR A 51 9.21 23.65 15.34
N GLU A 52 8.89 23.47 16.62
CA GLU A 52 8.97 22.19 17.32
C GLU A 52 7.69 21.95 18.12
N ILE A 53 7.23 20.70 18.09
CA ILE A 53 6.07 20.25 18.86
C ILE A 53 6.56 19.08 19.72
N GLU A 54 6.51 19.23 21.04
CA GLU A 54 7.00 18.20 21.97
C GLU A 54 8.46 17.78 21.70
N GLY A 55 9.29 18.71 21.22
CA GLY A 55 10.69 18.46 20.84
C GLY A 55 10.89 17.69 19.53
N PHE A 56 9.82 17.48 18.75
CA PHE A 56 9.89 16.90 17.41
C PHE A 56 9.85 17.97 16.33
N ASP A 57 10.75 17.83 15.36
CA ASP A 57 10.71 18.62 14.13
C ASP A 57 9.70 18.05 13.11
N PHE A 58 9.37 18.86 12.11
CA PHE A 58 8.43 18.47 11.05
C PHE A 58 8.85 17.21 10.29
N SER A 59 10.15 17.02 10.03
CA SER A 59 10.68 15.88 9.28
C SER A 59 10.56 14.57 10.07
N GLN A 60 10.75 14.62 11.40
CA GLN A 60 10.60 13.50 12.30
C GLN A 60 9.15 13.03 12.35
N ILE A 61 8.19 13.95 12.50
CA ILE A 61 6.76 13.62 12.46
C ILE A 61 6.37 13.06 11.08
N LEU A 62 6.85 13.67 10.00
CA LEU A 62 6.56 13.18 8.65
C LEU A 62 7.10 11.76 8.44
N THR A 63 8.29 11.46 8.94
CA THR A 63 8.88 10.12 8.90
C THR A 63 8.06 9.13 9.72
N TYR A 64 7.64 9.51 10.93
CA TYR A 64 6.77 8.69 11.77
C TYR A 64 5.46 8.32 11.06
N ILE A 65 4.80 9.30 10.44
CA ILE A 65 3.57 9.08 9.69
C ILE A 65 3.83 8.16 8.49
N ALA A 66 4.88 8.42 7.71
CA ALA A 66 5.23 7.62 6.55
C ALA A 66 5.47 6.14 6.92
N VAL A 67 6.28 5.89 7.96
CA VAL A 67 6.55 4.54 8.45
C VAL A 67 5.26 3.87 8.96
N GLY A 68 4.45 4.60 9.74
CA GLY A 68 3.16 4.09 10.23
C GLY A 68 2.21 3.69 9.09
N TRP A 69 2.16 4.48 8.02
CA TRP A 69 1.38 4.18 6.83
C TRP A 69 1.91 2.98 6.04
N ILE A 70 3.23 2.83 5.92
CA ILE A 70 3.85 1.67 5.29
C ILE A 70 3.51 0.40 6.06
N ILE A 71 3.68 0.40 7.38
CA ILE A 71 3.31 -0.73 8.25
C ILE A 71 1.82 -1.06 8.10
N ARG A 72 0.96 -0.04 8.10
CA ARG A 72 -0.48 -0.22 7.88
C ARG A 72 -0.77 -0.83 6.50
N SER A 73 -0.07 -0.40 5.46
CA SER A 73 -0.23 -0.97 4.11
C SER A 73 0.15 -2.45 4.07
N PHE A 74 1.14 -2.88 4.86
CA PHE A 74 1.50 -4.30 4.95
C PHE A 74 0.45 -5.11 5.71
N TYR A 75 -0.06 -4.58 6.83
CA TYR A 75 -1.04 -5.27 7.68
C TYR A 75 -2.44 -5.39 7.03
N PHE A 76 -2.87 -4.37 6.28
CA PHE A 76 -4.20 -4.35 5.65
C PHE A 76 -4.22 -4.91 4.21
N ASN A 77 -3.23 -5.71 3.82
CA ASN A 77 -3.32 -6.46 2.57
C ASN A 77 -4.34 -7.59 2.74
N ASN A 78 -5.37 -7.63 1.90
CA ASN A 78 -6.36 -8.72 1.87
C ASN A 78 -5.77 -10.06 1.39
N ILE A 79 -4.45 -10.17 1.25
CA ILE A 79 -3.74 -11.36 0.78
C ILE A 79 -4.05 -12.55 1.68
N ASP A 80 -4.09 -12.36 2.99
CA ASP A 80 -4.41 -13.45 3.93
C ASP A 80 -5.86 -13.95 3.74
N GLN A 81 -6.80 -13.04 3.49
CA GLN A 81 -8.18 -13.40 3.15
C GLN A 81 -8.27 -14.09 1.80
N GLU A 82 -7.62 -13.55 0.76
CA GLU A 82 -7.60 -14.13 -0.59
C GLU A 82 -6.97 -15.54 -0.58
N MET A 83 -5.88 -15.74 0.17
CA MET A 83 -5.26 -17.05 0.38
C MET A 83 -6.21 -18.01 1.12
N ALA A 84 -6.88 -17.55 2.17
CA ALA A 84 -7.86 -18.37 2.89
C ALA A 84 -9.06 -18.76 2.00
N TYR A 85 -9.53 -17.86 1.14
CA TYR A 85 -10.56 -18.15 0.14
C TYR A 85 -10.08 -19.17 -0.88
N ALA A 86 -8.87 -19.02 -1.42
CA ALA A 86 -8.31 -19.97 -2.38
C ALA A 86 -8.17 -21.39 -1.82
N VAL A 87 -7.81 -21.51 -0.52
CA VAL A 87 -7.76 -22.79 0.20
C VAL A 87 -9.17 -23.36 0.40
N THR A 88 -10.12 -22.53 0.83
CA THR A 88 -11.49 -22.96 1.14
C THR A 88 -12.26 -23.38 -0.11
N GLU A 89 -12.03 -22.74 -1.25
CA GLU A 89 -12.69 -23.03 -2.53
C GLU A 89 -12.01 -24.17 -3.33
N GLY A 90 -10.91 -24.75 -2.83
CA GLY A 90 -10.24 -25.89 -3.48
C GLY A 90 -9.52 -25.56 -4.80
N LYS A 91 -9.39 -24.27 -5.14
CA LYS A 91 -8.77 -23.81 -6.40
C LYS A 91 -7.26 -24.11 -6.49
N LEU A 92 -6.60 -24.31 -5.35
CA LEU A 92 -5.19 -24.71 -5.25
C LEU A 92 -4.87 -26.09 -5.88
N ALA A 93 -5.88 -26.95 -6.08
CA ALA A 93 -5.68 -28.27 -6.69
C ALA A 93 -5.90 -28.29 -8.22
N MET A 94 -6.42 -27.21 -8.81
CA MET A 94 -6.73 -27.12 -10.24
C MET A 94 -5.74 -26.29 -11.07
N ASP A 95 -4.82 -25.56 -10.42
CA ASP A 95 -3.72 -24.80 -11.05
C ASP A 95 -2.38 -25.56 -11.01
#